data_AF-A0A8X6PFE4-F1
#
_entry.id   AF-A0A8X6PFE4-F1
#
_cell.length_a   1.000
_cell.length_b   1.000
_cell.length_c   1.000
_cell.angle_alpha   90.00
_cell.angle_beta   90.00
_cell.angle_gamma   90.00
#
_symmetry.space_group_name_H-M   'P 1'
#
loop_
_entity.id
_entity.type
_entity.pdbx_description
1 polymer ?
#
loop_
_entity_poly.entity_id
_entity_poly.type
_entity_poly.pdbx_seq_one_letter_code
_entity_poly.pdbx_strand_id
1 'polypeptide(L)' 'MEASEVMPIAEGTELTLACMIQGSEDMKVKWFKDGYPVHVHTGERSMWTTIVPKNSLEQYTALLGFDRVASLDT' A
#
# COMPACT_ATOMS: atom_id res chain seq x y z
N MET A 1 -4.04 17.42 -16.99
CA MET A 1 -4.88 16.38 -16.37
C MET A 1 -4.06 15.12 -16.46
N GLU A 2 -3.37 14.72 -15.39
CA GLU A 2 -2.64 13.45 -15.42
C GLU A 2 -3.65 12.32 -15.46
N ALA A 3 -3.58 11.49 -16.49
CA ALA A 3 -4.33 10.25 -16.53
C ALA A 3 -3.69 9.30 -15.52
N SER A 4 -4.39 9.02 -14.42
CA SER A 4 -4.03 7.89 -13.56
C SER A 4 -4.27 6.62 -14.37
N GLU A 5 -3.22 5.87 -14.66
CA GLU A 5 -3.34 4.61 -15.39
C GLU A 5 -4.05 3.58 -14.50
N VAL A 6 -5.19 3.06 -14.97
CA VAL A 6 -5.91 1.99 -14.27
C VAL A 6 -5.31 0.66 -14.69
N MET A 7 -4.63 0.00 -13.75
CA MET A 7 -4.10 -1.34 -13.96
C MET A 7 -5.11 -2.37 -13.45
N PRO A 8 -5.75 -3.17 -14.32
CA PRO A 8 -6.63 -4.25 -13.87
C PRO A 8 -5.81 -5.34 -13.19
N ILE A 9 -6.18 -5.68 -11.96
CA ILE A 9 -5.58 -6.77 -11.18
C ILE A 9 -6.59 -7.91 -11.11
N ALA A 10 -6.15 -9.13 -11.40
CA ALA A 10 -7.00 -10.31 -11.32
C ALA A 10 -7.28 -10.64 -9.84
N GLU A 11 -8.53 -10.99 -9.52
CA GLU A 11 -8.85 -11.48 -8.18
C GLU A 11 -8.06 -12.75 -7.86
N GLY A 12 -7.69 -12.90 -6.60
CA GLY A 12 -6.94 -14.07 -6.13
C GLY A 12 -5.43 -14.00 -6.34
N THR A 13 -4.88 -12.97 -6.99
CA THR A 13 -3.44 -12.81 -7.13
C THR A 13 -2.82 -12.08 -5.95
N GLU A 14 -1.50 -12.22 -5.80
CA GLU A 14 -0.71 -11.39 -4.91
C GLU A 14 -0.49 -10.00 -5.53
N LEU A 15 -0.51 -8.97 -4.70
CA LEU A 15 -0.26 -7.57 -5.09
C LEU A 15 0.58 -6.89 -4.01
N THR A 16 1.53 -6.05 -4.40
CA THR A 16 2.24 -5.16 -3.48
C THR A 16 2.32 -3.76 -4.07
N LEU A 17 1.86 -2.77 -3.31
CA LEU A 17 1.98 -1.36 -3.63
C LEU A 17 3.15 -0.77 -2.85
N ALA A 18 4.04 -0.07 -3.55
CA ALA A 18 5.18 0.60 -2.96
C ALA A 18 5.05 2.12 -3.06
N CYS A 19 5.14 2.80 -1.91
CA CYS A 19 5.17 4.26 -1.83
C CYS A 19 6.55 4.68 -1.30
N MET A 20 7.36 5.27 -2.18
CA MET A 20 8.66 5.83 -1.82
C MET A 20 8.50 7.28 -1.40
N ILE A 21 9.04 7.62 -0.23
CA ILE A 21 8.85 8.93 0.39
C ILE A 21 10.21 9.42 0.90
N GLN A 22 10.52 10.68 0.60
CA GLN A 22 11.67 11.39 1.14
C GLN A 22 11.16 12.55 2.00
N GLY A 23 11.67 12.68 3.22
CA GLY A 23 11.24 13.73 4.14
C GLY A 23 11.83 13.61 5.53
N SER A 24 11.19 14.26 6.50
CA SER A 24 11.64 14.30 7.89
C SER A 24 11.57 12.93 8.55
N GLU A 25 12.18 12.82 9.74
CA GLU A 25 11.99 11.67 10.61
C GLU A 25 10.52 11.61 11.09
N ASP A 26 10.04 10.41 11.44
CA ASP A 26 8.68 10.14 11.96
C ASP A 26 7.48 10.36 11.02
N MET A 27 7.68 10.32 9.70
CA MET A 27 6.57 10.35 8.74
C MET A 27 5.62 9.16 8.91
N LYS A 28 4.31 9.41 8.76
CA LYS A 28 3.25 8.40 8.86
C LYS A 28 2.54 8.24 7.53
N VAL A 29 2.39 6.99 7.08
CA VAL A 29 1.68 6.65 5.84
C VAL A 29 0.32 6.06 6.15
N LYS A 30 -0.69 6.50 5.40
CA LYS A 30 -2.04 5.94 5.41
C LYS A 30 -2.46 5.62 3.99
N TRP A 31 -3.05 4.45 3.80
CA TRP A 31 -3.52 3.99 2.50
C TRP A 31 -5.03 4.22 2.39
N PHE A 32 -5.47 4.66 1.22
CA PHE A 32 -6.88 4.87 0.90
C PHE A 32 -7.21 4.24 -0.43
N LYS A 33 -8.38 3.60 -0.51
CA LYS A 33 -8.99 3.12 -1.75
C LYS A 33 -10.30 3.87 -1.95
N ASP A 34 -10.43 4.56 -3.08
CA ASP A 34 -11.65 5.32 -3.44
C ASP A 34 -12.11 6.31 -2.34
N GLY A 35 -11.16 6.87 -1.58
CA GLY A 35 -11.43 7.79 -0.47
C GLY A 35 -11.69 7.13 0.89
N TYR A 36 -11.75 5.80 0.97
CA TYR A 36 -11.93 5.05 2.21
C TYR A 36 -10.60 4.51 2.75
N PRO A 37 -10.38 4.54 4.08
CA PRO A 37 -9.14 4.08 4.68
C PRO A 37 -9.00 2.56 4.62
N VAL A 38 -7.85 2.08 4.15
CA VAL A 38 -7.53 0.64 4.12
C VAL A 38 -7.23 0.16 5.54
N HIS A 39 -8.07 -0.74 6.04
CA HIS A 39 -7.94 -1.34 7.37
C HIS A 39 -7.17 -2.67 7.30
N VAL A 40 -5.86 -2.61 7.53
CA VAL A 40 -4.93 -3.76 7.47
C VAL A 40 -5.05 -4.72 8.67
N HIS A 41 -5.75 -4.33 9.74
CA HIS A 41 -5.74 -5.05 11.04
C HIS A 41 -7.05 -5.78 11.40
N THR A 42 -7.82 -6.25 10.43
CA THR A 42 -9.01 -7.08 10.73
C THR A 42 -8.74 -8.53 10.34
N GLY A 43 -8.83 -9.43 11.32
CA GLY A 43 -8.28 -10.80 11.34
C GLY A 43 -8.84 -11.81 10.34
N GLU A 44 -9.33 -11.37 9.17
CA GLU A 44 -9.83 -12.20 8.07
C GLU A 44 -9.25 -11.81 6.70
N ARG A 45 -8.42 -10.77 6.61
CA ARG A 45 -7.95 -10.24 5.31
C ARG A 45 -6.48 -10.54 5.07
N SER A 46 -6.19 -11.01 3.86
CA SER A 46 -4.87 -11.31 3.32
C SER A 46 -3.99 -10.06 3.10
N MET A 47 -4.06 -9.05 3.96
CA MET A 47 -3.39 -7.76 3.79
C MET A 47 -2.35 -7.52 4.88
N TRP A 48 -1.24 -6.89 4.51
CA TRP A 48 -0.19 -6.49 5.44
C TRP A 48 0.44 -5.15 5.05
N THR A 49 1.08 -4.50 6.03
CA THR A 49 1.81 -3.25 5.80
C THR A 49 3.17 -3.34 6.48
N THR A 50 4.21 -2.81 5.84
CA THR A 50 5.53 -2.67 6.45
C THR A 50 6.20 -1.38 5.99
N ILE A 51 7.07 -0.85 6.85
CA ILE A 51 7.92 0.28 6.53
C ILE A 51 9.34 -0.24 6.37
N VAL A 52 9.87 -0.11 5.16
CA VAL A 52 11.28 -0.39 4.86
C VAL A 52 12.13 0.75 5.40
N PRO A 53 13.19 0.47 6.18
CA PRO A 53 14.12 1.48 6.69
C PRO A 53 14.73 2.33 5.57
N LYS A 54 15.23 3.52 5.92
CA LYS A 54 15.92 4.44 5.01
C LYS A 54 16.99 3.71 4.19
N ASN A 55 16.95 3.87 2.88
CA ASN A 55 18.07 3.50 2.00
C ASN A 55 19.20 4.54 2.10
N SER A 56 20.27 4.37 1.32
CA SER A 56 21.39 5.31 1.24
C SER A 56 21.02 6.71 0.71
N LEU A 57 19.81 6.89 0.18
CA LEU A 57 19.26 8.16 -0.30
C LEU A 57 18.27 8.78 0.71
N GLU A 58 18.25 8.28 1.95
CA GLU A 58 17.33 8.72 3.01
C GLU A 58 15.83 8.57 2.66
N GLN A 59 15.51 7.63 1.76
CA GLN A 59 14.13 7.36 1.36
C GLN A 59 13.55 6.21 2.16
N TYR A 60 12.35 6.41 2.70
CA TYR A 60 11.52 5.35 3.26
C TYR A 60 10.64 4.75 2.18
N THR A 61 10.38 3.44 2.26
CA THR A 61 9.37 2.80 1.41
C THR A 61 8.28 2.21 2.30
N ALA A 62 7.06 2.70 2.15
CA ALA A 62 5.89 2.06 2.73
C ALA A 62 5.33 1.04 1.74
N LEU A 63 5.12 -0.19 2.20
CA LEU A 63 4.54 -1.26 1.40
C LEU A 63 3.15 -1.60 1.93
N LEU A 64 2.19 -1.76 1.01
CA LEU A 64 0.89 -2.39 1.27
C LEU A 64 0.80 -3.66 0.42
N GLY A 65 0.78 -4.81 1.07
CA GLY A 65 0.70 -6.11 0.42
C GLY A 65 -0.68 -6.74 0.56
N PHE A 66 -1.04 -7.52 -0.45
CA PHE A 66 -2.20 -8.38 -0.51
C PHE A 66 -1.71 -9.77 -0.92
N ASP A 67 -1.78 -10.76 -0.03
CA ASP A 67 -1.44 -12.15 -0.36
C ASP A 67 -2.52 -12.78 -1.25
N ARG A 68 -3.74 -12.22 -1.23
CA ARG A 68 -4.83 -12.60 -2.12
C ARG A 68 -5.79 -11.43 -2.30
N VAL A 69 -5.77 -10.80 -3.47
CA VAL A 69 -6.66 -9.68 -3.80
C VAL A 69 -8.13 -10.12 -3.83
N ALA A 70 -8.98 -9.40 -3.11
CA ALA A 70 -10.44 -9.54 -3.12
C ALA A 70 -11.13 -8.20 -3.44
N SER A 71 -12.28 -8.25 -4.13
CA SER A 71 -13.05 -7.04 -4.48
C SER A 71 -13.51 -6.22 -3.26
N LEU A 72 -13.69 -6.87 -2.11
CA LEU A 72 -14.06 -6.25 -0.83
C LEU A 72 -12.86 -5.73 0.00
N ASP A 73 -11.64 -5.77 -0.54
CA ASP A 73 -10.48 -5.16 0.12
C ASP A 73 -10.63 -3.64 0.07
N THR A 74 -11.19 -3.09 1.14
CA THR A 74 -11.44 -1.67 1.41
C THR A 74 -11.07 -1.36 2.85
#